data_AF-A0A6J8D7I7-F1
#
_entry.id   AF-A0A6J8D7I7-F1
#
_cell.length_a   1.000
_cell.length_b   1.000
_cell.length_c   1.000
_cell.angle_alpha   90.00
_cell.angle_beta   90.00
_cell.angle_gamma   90.00
#
_symmetry.space_group_name_H-M   'P 1'
#
loop_
_entity.id
_entity.type
_entity.pdbx_description
1 polymer ?
#
loop_
_entity_poly.entity_id
_entity_poly.type
_entity_poly.pdbx_seq_one_letter_code
_entity_poly.pdbx_strand_id
1 'polypeptide(L)'
;MATCVYDNAEMQMYRTIQSNVNQQTIIRHIQDVLSAISKYFSWQDSLTAVLELYTLAYETVMALWFKKFFQWCSGQQKIANIDEKFWQTMLSCHDAFSDLNTNVVDLSEFLILFREQFFSLISEFREFSYKASPTFKFWEMFLRAGEVMLLNVRAERDGDWNTHLQSVSSMLPYFFIANKTNYARWTTAYLIDMLNLPEETYSAFMSGKFAVRQKPGVFNGIWSDMATKKTIIKDSKGSGGIVGLTTQKSALLRWTFTRHILAKYALEMRKRSGIALGSEENHENNRPTAMKRDEQEVNDLIEHVQNNMTDPFDIEE
;
A
#
# COMPACT_ATOMS: atom_id res chain seq x y z
N MET A 1 -5.32 -11.73 27.33
CA MET A 1 -6.78 -11.59 27.15
C MET A 1 -7.08 -10.15 26.73
N ALA A 2 -6.52 -9.72 25.59
CA ALA A 2 -6.87 -8.47 24.93
C ALA A 2 -7.92 -8.85 23.88
N THR A 3 -9.16 -8.47 24.16
CA THR A 3 -10.32 -8.78 23.35
C THR A 3 -10.16 -8.17 21.96
N CYS A 4 -9.95 -9.06 20.99
CA CYS A 4 -10.21 -8.89 19.58
C CYS A 4 -11.71 -8.59 19.41
N VAL A 5 -12.11 -7.35 19.66
CA VAL A 5 -13.41 -6.82 19.25
C VAL A 5 -13.19 -6.28 17.84
N TYR A 6 -13.02 -7.17 16.87
CA TYR A 6 -13.43 -6.81 15.51
C TYR A 6 -14.94 -6.67 15.58
N ASP A 7 -15.38 -5.43 15.42
CA ASP A 7 -16.75 -5.03 15.61
C ASP A 7 -17.66 -5.91 14.76
N ASN A 8 -18.61 -6.59 15.41
CA ASN A 8 -19.66 -7.38 14.74
C ASN A 8 -20.44 -6.50 13.74
N ALA A 9 -20.39 -5.17 13.96
CA ALA A 9 -20.85 -4.13 13.06
C ALA A 9 -20.14 -4.13 11.69
N GLU A 10 -18.82 -4.30 11.59
CA GLU A 10 -18.10 -4.35 10.30
C GLU A 10 -18.45 -5.61 9.51
N MET A 11 -18.56 -6.78 10.16
CA MET A 11 -19.00 -8.02 9.49
C MET A 11 -20.46 -8.00 9.05
N GLN A 12 -21.36 -7.38 9.83
CA GLN A 12 -22.73 -7.10 9.38
C GLN A 12 -22.75 -6.05 8.25
N MET A 13 -21.86 -5.06 8.30
CA MET A 13 -21.68 -4.05 7.26
C MET A 13 -21.33 -4.68 5.90
N TYR A 14 -20.39 -5.62 5.89
CA TYR A 14 -19.96 -6.33 4.68
C TYR A 14 -21.09 -7.17 4.04
N ARG A 15 -21.97 -7.77 4.86
CA ARG A 15 -23.12 -8.54 4.37
C ARG A 15 -24.22 -7.64 3.78
N THR A 16 -24.44 -6.46 4.36
CA THR A 16 -25.43 -5.48 3.87
C THR A 16 -24.99 -4.82 2.56
N ILE A 17 -23.68 -4.63 2.34
CA ILE A 17 -23.14 -4.13 1.06
C ILE A 17 -23.35 -5.17 -0.06
N GLN A 18 -23.20 -6.47 0.23
CA GLN A 18 -23.50 -7.52 -0.75
C GLN A 18 -24.99 -7.64 -1.11
N SER A 19 -25.91 -7.25 -0.22
CA SER A 19 -27.36 -7.38 -0.45
C SER A 19 -28.02 -6.16 -1.08
N ASN A 20 -27.50 -4.94 -0.87
CA ASN A 20 -28.17 -3.69 -1.27
C ASN A 20 -27.53 -2.94 -2.45
N VAL A 21 -26.37 -3.37 -2.92
CA VAL A 21 -25.69 -2.73 -4.05
C VAL A 21 -26.22 -3.29 -5.35
N ASN A 22 -26.70 -2.42 -6.25
CA ASN A 22 -26.92 -2.77 -7.65
C ASN A 22 -25.53 -3.03 -8.28
N GLN A 23 -25.05 -4.28 -8.18
CA GLN A 23 -23.69 -4.72 -8.53
C GLN A 23 -23.28 -4.25 -9.94
N GLN A 24 -24.26 -4.06 -10.84
CA GLN A 24 -24.06 -3.57 -12.20
C GLN A 24 -23.58 -2.11 -12.25
N THR A 25 -24.04 -1.23 -11.35
CA THR A 25 -23.63 0.19 -11.33
C THR A 25 -22.21 0.35 -10.80
N ILE A 26 -21.82 -0.42 -9.77
CA ILE A 26 -20.45 -0.41 -9.24
C ILE A 26 -19.47 -1.03 -10.23
N ILE A 27 -19.85 -2.14 -10.87
CA ILE A 27 -19.03 -2.74 -11.93
C ILE A 27 -18.83 -1.74 -13.09
N ARG A 28 -19.87 -0.99 -13.45
CA ARG A 28 -19.80 0.05 -14.48
C ARG A 28 -18.88 1.21 -14.10
N HIS A 29 -18.98 1.74 -12.87
CA HIS A 29 -18.06 2.79 -12.40
C HIS A 29 -16.61 2.31 -12.35
N ILE A 30 -16.36 1.08 -11.88
CA ILE A 30 -15.01 0.50 -11.90
C ILE A 30 -14.51 0.34 -13.34
N GLN A 31 -15.36 -0.12 -14.26
CA GLN A 31 -15.02 -0.24 -15.67
C GLN A 31 -14.76 1.12 -16.33
N ASP A 32 -15.51 2.15 -15.98
CA ASP A 32 -15.36 3.50 -16.53
C ASP A 32 -14.07 4.16 -15.98
N VAL A 33 -13.77 3.99 -14.69
CA VAL A 33 -12.49 4.42 -14.09
C VAL A 33 -11.32 3.69 -14.76
N LEU A 34 -11.37 2.35 -14.85
CA LEU A 34 -10.32 1.55 -15.49
C LEU A 34 -10.20 1.85 -17.00
N SER A 35 -11.28 2.21 -17.68
CA SER A 35 -11.27 2.56 -19.10
C SER A 35 -10.72 3.96 -19.35
N ALA A 36 -11.08 4.96 -18.54
CA ALA A 36 -10.50 6.30 -18.58
C ALA A 36 -8.98 6.24 -18.36
N ILE A 37 -8.56 5.47 -17.36
CA ILE A 37 -7.18 5.15 -17.06
C ILE A 37 -6.46 4.46 -18.23
N SER A 38 -7.12 3.50 -18.89
CA SER A 38 -6.50 2.72 -19.99
C SER A 38 -6.16 3.55 -21.22
N LYS A 39 -6.76 4.74 -21.39
CA LYS A 39 -6.52 5.63 -22.54
C LYS A 39 -5.18 6.36 -22.47
N TYR A 40 -4.56 6.43 -21.30
CA TYR A 40 -3.30 7.17 -21.08
C TYR A 40 -2.05 6.27 -21.09
N PHE A 41 -2.21 4.95 -21.19
CA PHE A 41 -1.08 4.02 -21.15
C PHE A 41 -1.15 2.98 -22.28
N SER A 42 -0.10 2.92 -23.09
CA SER A 42 0.15 1.78 -23.96
C SER A 42 0.45 0.56 -23.09
N TRP A 43 -0.36 -0.49 -23.19
CA TRP A 43 -0.14 -1.75 -22.51
C TRP A 43 1.22 -2.35 -22.87
N GLN A 44 2.19 -2.22 -21.97
CA GLN A 44 3.44 -2.97 -22.03
C GLN A 44 3.89 -3.39 -20.61
N ASP A 45 3.29 -4.48 -20.15
CA ASP A 45 3.87 -5.58 -19.36
C ASP A 45 4.82 -5.28 -18.19
N SER A 46 4.41 -4.49 -17.19
CA SER A 46 5.06 -4.59 -15.87
C SER A 46 4.12 -4.37 -14.70
N LEU A 47 4.30 -5.17 -13.64
CA LEU A 47 3.67 -4.99 -12.32
C LEU A 47 3.91 -3.58 -11.74
N THR A 48 4.95 -2.90 -12.19
CA THR A 48 5.29 -1.53 -11.82
C THR A 48 4.22 -0.54 -12.28
N ALA A 49 3.77 -0.63 -13.54
CA ALA A 49 2.73 0.26 -14.08
C ALA A 49 1.38 0.09 -13.34
N VAL A 50 1.06 -1.13 -12.92
CA VAL A 50 -0.15 -1.41 -12.13
C VAL A 50 -0.08 -0.77 -10.73
N LEU A 51 1.10 -0.77 -10.11
CA LEU A 51 1.32 -0.17 -8.80
C LEU A 51 1.34 1.36 -8.87
N GLU A 52 1.99 1.94 -9.89
CA GLU A 52 1.98 3.38 -10.16
C GLU A 52 0.54 3.86 -10.37
N LEU A 53 -0.22 3.14 -11.20
CA LEU A 53 -1.62 3.43 -11.42
C LEU A 53 -2.46 3.37 -10.14
N TYR A 54 -2.28 2.31 -9.35
CA TYR A 54 -2.98 2.17 -8.07
C TYR A 54 -2.67 3.34 -7.14
N THR A 55 -1.43 3.82 -7.14
CA THR A 55 -0.98 4.92 -6.28
C THR A 55 -1.66 6.23 -6.69
N LEU A 56 -1.64 6.56 -7.99
CA LEU A 56 -2.33 7.74 -8.53
C LEU A 56 -3.84 7.70 -8.28
N ALA A 57 -4.47 6.55 -8.50
CA ALA A 57 -5.89 6.38 -8.24
C ALA A 57 -6.24 6.50 -6.75
N TYR A 58 -5.42 5.90 -5.87
CA TYR A 58 -5.60 6.02 -4.43
C TYR A 58 -5.49 7.47 -3.97
N GLU A 59 -4.46 8.20 -4.43
CA GLU A 59 -4.24 9.61 -4.09
C GLU A 59 -5.39 10.50 -4.59
N THR A 60 -5.82 10.30 -5.84
CA THR A 60 -6.98 11.00 -6.42
C THR A 60 -8.24 10.81 -5.56
N VAL A 61 -8.55 9.56 -5.18
CA VAL A 61 -9.73 9.24 -4.39
C VAL A 61 -9.60 9.80 -2.96
N MET A 62 -8.42 9.72 -2.33
CA MET A 62 -8.18 10.36 -1.03
C MET A 62 -8.38 11.87 -1.07
N ALA A 63 -7.91 12.54 -2.12
CA ALA A 63 -8.05 13.98 -2.28
C ALA A 63 -9.53 14.40 -2.40
N LEU A 64 -10.32 13.67 -3.18
CA LEU A 64 -11.77 13.88 -3.27
C LEU A 64 -12.47 13.65 -1.92
N TRP A 65 -12.10 12.60 -1.19
CA TRP A 65 -12.62 12.32 0.15
C TRP A 65 -12.35 13.47 1.12
N PHE A 66 -11.10 13.95 1.18
CA PHE A 66 -10.72 15.07 2.05
C PHE A 66 -11.42 16.37 1.64
N LYS A 67 -11.56 16.63 0.34
CA LYS A 67 -12.32 17.78 -0.16
C LYS A 67 -13.75 17.78 0.39
N LYS A 68 -14.45 16.64 0.32
CA LYS A 68 -15.82 16.51 0.87
C LYS A 68 -15.86 16.61 2.39
N PHE A 69 -14.90 16.00 3.08
CA PHE A 69 -14.77 16.12 4.52
C PHE A 69 -14.63 17.59 4.97
N PHE A 70 -13.75 18.37 4.33
CA PHE A 70 -13.57 19.78 4.67
C PHE A 70 -14.75 20.66 4.27
N GLN A 71 -15.45 20.34 3.17
CA GLN A 71 -16.71 21.02 2.80
C GLN A 71 -17.79 20.79 3.87
N TRP A 72 -17.96 19.55 4.34
CA TRP A 72 -18.90 19.21 5.40
C TRP A 72 -18.54 19.90 6.73
N CYS A 73 -17.27 19.86 7.13
CA CYS A 73 -16.79 20.55 8.33
C CYS A 73 -17.03 22.07 8.25
N SER A 74 -16.80 22.69 7.08
CA SER A 74 -17.07 24.12 6.84
C SER A 74 -18.56 24.44 6.97
N GLY A 75 -19.43 23.63 6.34
CA GLY A 75 -20.89 23.82 6.38
C GLY A 75 -21.47 23.74 7.79
N GLN A 76 -20.85 22.95 8.67
CA GLN A 76 -21.24 22.81 10.07
C GLN A 76 -20.44 23.71 11.04
N GLN A 77 -19.61 24.63 10.52
CA GLN A 77 -18.72 25.50 11.31
C GLN A 77 -17.79 24.75 12.28
N LYS A 78 -17.46 23.50 11.98
CA LYS A 78 -16.63 22.64 12.83
C LYS A 78 -15.13 22.95 12.71
N ILE A 79 -14.70 23.50 11.58
CA ILE A 79 -13.29 23.87 11.35
C ILE A 79 -12.84 24.97 12.33
N ALA A 80 -13.72 25.91 12.66
CA ALA A 80 -13.42 27.01 13.59
C ALA A 80 -13.13 26.54 15.02
N ASN A 81 -13.53 25.30 15.37
CA ASN A 81 -13.31 24.72 16.70
C ASN A 81 -11.99 23.94 16.79
N ILE A 82 -11.25 23.82 15.69
CA ILE A 82 -9.94 23.16 15.66
C ILE A 82 -8.91 24.16 16.18
N ASP A 83 -8.09 23.72 17.14
CA ASP A 83 -7.05 24.53 17.75
C ASP A 83 -6.04 25.00 16.69
N GLU A 84 -5.68 26.28 16.73
CA GLU A 84 -4.64 26.86 15.88
C GLU A 84 -3.32 26.06 15.97
N LYS A 85 -3.02 25.54 17.16
CA LYS A 85 -1.85 24.71 17.40
C LYS A 85 -1.79 23.49 16.47
N PHE A 86 -2.93 22.86 16.17
CA PHE A 86 -2.96 21.72 15.26
C PHE A 86 -2.49 22.12 13.85
N TRP A 87 -2.95 23.25 13.33
CA TRP A 87 -2.57 23.74 12.01
C TRP A 87 -1.07 24.10 11.93
N GLN A 88 -0.56 24.73 12.99
CA GLN A 88 0.88 25.04 13.10
C GLN A 88 1.72 23.76 13.12
N THR A 89 1.33 22.76 13.91
CA THR A 89 2.02 21.46 13.96
C THR A 89 1.93 20.72 12.61
N MET A 90 0.78 20.74 11.93
CA MET A 90 0.63 20.13 10.61
C MET A 90 1.57 20.78 9.58
N LEU A 91 1.60 22.11 9.50
CA LEU A 91 2.49 22.85 8.59
C LEU A 91 3.96 22.55 8.89
N SER A 92 4.35 22.55 10.16
CA SER A 92 5.72 22.20 10.56
C SER A 92 6.08 20.77 10.15
N CYS A 93 5.15 19.80 10.25
CA CYS A 93 5.39 18.44 9.78
C CYS A 93 5.54 18.42 8.25
N HIS A 94 4.69 19.12 7.51
CA HIS A 94 4.75 19.21 6.05
C HIS A 94 6.07 19.80 5.56
N ASP A 95 6.51 20.90 6.16
CA ASP A 95 7.79 21.55 5.83
C ASP A 95 8.96 20.61 6.10
N ALA A 96 8.93 19.89 7.22
CA ALA A 96 9.95 18.91 7.58
C ALA A 96 9.99 17.71 6.62
N PHE A 97 8.85 17.25 6.10
CA PHE A 97 8.79 16.21 5.06
C PHE A 97 9.24 16.70 3.69
N SER A 98 9.09 18.00 3.42
CA SER A 98 9.49 18.61 2.16
C SER A 98 10.98 18.96 2.12
N ASP A 99 11.62 19.10 3.28
CA ASP A 99 13.07 19.31 3.39
C ASP A 99 13.85 17.99 3.26
N LEU A 100 14.54 17.84 2.13
CA LEU A 100 15.41 16.70 1.82
C LEU A 100 16.57 16.50 2.82
N ASN A 101 16.84 17.47 3.70
CA ASN A 101 17.90 17.39 4.71
C ASN A 101 17.42 16.93 6.10
N THR A 102 16.10 16.82 6.31
CA THR A 102 15.55 16.40 7.59
C THR A 102 15.58 14.87 7.71
N ASN A 103 16.36 14.35 8.66
CA ASN A 103 16.56 12.91 8.81
C ASN A 103 15.46 12.19 9.63
N VAL A 104 14.77 12.91 10.53
CA VAL A 104 13.71 12.36 11.37
C VAL A 104 12.70 13.47 11.69
N VAL A 105 11.43 13.23 11.39
CA VAL A 105 10.31 14.11 11.79
C VAL A 105 9.63 13.47 13.01
N ASP A 106 9.59 14.18 14.14
CA ASP A 106 8.81 13.74 15.29
C ASP A 106 7.32 14.07 15.06
N LEU A 107 6.50 13.04 14.93
CA LEU A 107 5.07 13.16 14.71
C LEU A 107 4.24 13.03 15.98
N SER A 108 4.86 12.87 17.15
CA SER A 108 4.15 12.52 18.39
C SER A 108 3.10 13.55 18.75
N GLU A 109 3.45 14.84 18.73
CA GLU A 109 2.51 15.93 19.01
C GLU A 109 1.41 16.03 17.95
N PHE A 110 1.77 15.90 16.67
CA PHE A 110 0.80 15.88 15.57
C PHE A 110 -0.23 14.77 15.75
N LEU A 111 0.22 13.54 16.05
CA LEU A 111 -0.64 12.38 16.21
C LEU A 111 -1.58 12.51 17.41
N ILE A 112 -1.12 13.11 18.51
CA ILE A 112 -1.96 13.41 19.68
C ILE A 112 -3.06 14.41 19.29
N LEU A 113 -2.68 15.55 18.70
CA LEU A 113 -3.64 16.59 18.32
C LEU A 113 -4.63 16.09 17.25
N PHE A 114 -4.15 15.32 16.26
CA PHE A 114 -5.01 14.68 15.26
C PHE A 114 -6.01 13.73 15.91
N ARG A 115 -5.56 12.90 16.85
CA ARG A 115 -6.45 11.96 17.56
C ARG A 115 -7.49 12.70 18.39
N GLU A 116 -7.12 13.77 19.08
CA GLU A 116 -8.02 14.51 19.96
C GLU A 116 -9.05 15.35 19.20
N GLN A 117 -8.64 15.95 18.07
CA GLN A 117 -9.45 16.95 17.36
C GLN A 117 -10.13 16.42 16.10
N PHE A 118 -9.49 15.52 15.34
CA PHE A 118 -10.00 15.04 14.04
C PHE A 118 -10.69 13.67 14.12
N PHE A 119 -10.28 12.79 15.05
CA PHE A 119 -10.81 11.43 15.07
C PHE A 119 -12.34 11.37 15.24
N SER A 120 -12.89 12.20 16.14
CA SER A 120 -14.33 12.32 16.34
C SER A 120 -15.03 12.90 15.12
N LEU A 121 -14.47 13.96 14.52
CA LEU A 121 -15.00 14.60 13.31
C LEU A 121 -15.07 13.63 12.12
N ILE A 122 -13.99 12.88 11.89
CA ILE A 122 -13.92 11.87 10.82
C ILE A 122 -14.96 10.77 11.08
N SER A 123 -15.11 10.33 12.33
CA SER A 123 -16.09 9.31 12.71
C SER A 123 -17.52 9.77 12.44
N GLU A 124 -17.86 11.00 12.84
CA GLU A 124 -19.17 11.60 12.62
C GLU A 124 -19.45 11.81 11.12
N PHE A 125 -18.47 12.32 10.37
CA PHE A 125 -18.58 12.47 8.92
C PHE A 125 -18.83 11.13 8.22
N ARG A 126 -18.12 10.07 8.63
CA ARG A 126 -18.34 8.72 8.10
C ARG A 126 -19.74 8.23 8.39
N GLU A 127 -20.23 8.35 9.63
CA GLU A 127 -21.59 7.93 9.98
C GLU A 127 -22.67 8.66 9.19
N PHE A 128 -22.51 9.98 9.01
CA PHE A 128 -23.39 10.79 8.18
C PHE A 128 -23.37 10.30 6.72
N SER A 129 -22.18 10.17 6.13
CA SER A 129 -22.01 9.86 4.72
C SER A 129 -22.43 8.44 4.36
N TYR A 130 -22.17 7.46 5.23
CA TYR A 130 -22.56 6.06 5.02
C TYR A 130 -24.07 5.84 4.99
N LYS A 131 -24.83 6.66 5.72
CA LYS A 131 -26.29 6.59 5.71
C LYS A 131 -26.85 7.18 4.42
N ALA A 132 -26.17 8.16 3.86
CA ALA A 132 -26.66 8.91 2.71
C ALA A 132 -26.24 8.30 1.36
N SER A 133 -25.03 7.73 1.23
CA SER A 133 -24.53 7.21 -0.04
C SER A 133 -23.86 5.83 0.08
N PRO A 134 -24.44 4.76 -0.49
CA PRO A 134 -23.79 3.46 -0.62
C PRO A 134 -22.49 3.51 -1.45
N THR A 135 -22.43 4.41 -2.44
CA THR A 135 -21.26 4.65 -3.29
C THR A 135 -20.11 5.22 -2.46
N PHE A 136 -20.39 6.23 -1.64
CA PHE A 136 -19.42 6.79 -0.69
C PHE A 136 -18.81 5.70 0.18
N LYS A 137 -19.68 4.85 0.74
CA LYS A 137 -19.26 3.74 1.60
C LYS A 137 -18.36 2.73 0.88
N PHE A 138 -18.66 2.43 -0.38
CA PHE A 138 -17.82 1.54 -1.19
C PHE A 138 -16.42 2.12 -1.44
N TRP A 139 -16.33 3.40 -1.82
CA TRP A 139 -15.04 4.04 -2.09
C TRP A 139 -14.22 4.26 -0.83
N GLU A 140 -14.85 4.53 0.30
CA GLU A 140 -14.16 4.59 1.59
C GLU A 140 -13.62 3.21 2.00
N MET A 141 -14.34 2.13 1.72
CA MET A 141 -13.84 0.76 1.92
C MET A 141 -12.62 0.48 1.03
N PHE A 142 -12.59 0.99 -0.21
CA PHE A 142 -11.41 0.90 -1.08
C PHE A 142 -10.21 1.65 -0.48
N LEU A 143 -10.42 2.87 0.03
CA LEU A 143 -9.37 3.63 0.71
C LEU A 143 -8.82 2.87 1.93
N ARG A 144 -9.69 2.32 2.79
CA ARG A 144 -9.26 1.49 3.92
C ARG A 144 -8.46 0.27 3.51
N ALA A 145 -8.82 -0.38 2.40
CA ALA A 145 -8.06 -1.51 1.88
C ALA A 145 -6.61 -1.10 1.53
N GLY A 146 -6.46 0.08 0.93
CA GLY A 146 -5.15 0.68 0.65
C GLY A 146 -4.36 1.02 1.90
N GLU A 147 -5.00 1.62 2.91
CA GLU A 147 -4.36 1.91 4.21
C GLU A 147 -3.82 0.62 4.86
N VAL A 148 -4.60 -0.46 4.86
CA VAL A 148 -4.18 -1.77 5.41
C VAL A 148 -2.98 -2.33 4.64
N MET A 149 -2.97 -2.20 3.31
CA MET A 149 -1.83 -2.61 2.49
C MET A 149 -0.58 -1.78 2.82
N LEU A 150 -0.71 -0.46 2.91
CA LEU A 150 0.40 0.44 3.27
C LEU A 150 0.92 0.17 4.68
N LEU A 151 0.04 -0.16 5.63
CA LEU A 151 0.40 -0.57 6.98
C LEU A 151 1.25 -1.85 6.97
N ASN A 152 0.91 -2.82 6.12
CA ASN A 152 1.71 -4.04 5.96
C ASN A 152 3.08 -3.75 5.34
N VAL A 153 3.12 -2.91 4.30
CA VAL A 153 4.38 -2.45 3.71
C VAL A 153 5.24 -1.82 4.79
N ARG A 154 4.70 -0.89 5.57
CA ARG A 154 5.42 -0.26 6.68
C ARG A 154 5.94 -1.28 7.69
N ALA A 155 5.11 -2.21 8.13
CA ALA A 155 5.51 -3.25 9.08
C ALA A 155 6.71 -4.06 8.60
N GLU A 156 6.75 -4.39 7.31
CA GLU A 156 7.86 -5.12 6.68
C GLU A 156 9.12 -4.25 6.53
N ARG A 157 8.95 -2.97 6.20
CA ARG A 157 10.07 -2.02 6.10
C ARG A 157 10.71 -1.77 7.48
N ASP A 158 9.89 -1.62 8.51
CA ASP A 158 10.30 -1.40 9.91
C ASP A 158 10.75 -2.68 10.62
N GLY A 159 10.29 -3.85 10.15
CA GLY A 159 10.46 -5.13 10.85
C GLY A 159 9.60 -5.22 12.11
N ASP A 160 8.40 -4.64 12.10
CA ASP A 160 7.42 -4.74 13.19
C ASP A 160 6.50 -5.95 12.98
N TRP A 161 6.72 -7.01 13.77
CA TRP A 161 5.99 -8.26 13.66
C TRP A 161 4.52 -8.15 14.08
N ASN A 162 4.20 -7.34 15.08
CA ASN A 162 2.83 -7.21 15.56
C ASN A 162 1.96 -6.50 14.52
N THR A 163 2.47 -5.38 14.00
CA THR A 163 1.78 -4.63 12.95
C THR A 163 1.68 -5.45 11.65
N HIS A 164 2.66 -6.30 11.36
CA HIS A 164 2.59 -7.24 10.25
C HIS A 164 1.41 -8.20 10.41
N LEU A 165 1.28 -8.89 11.54
CA LEU A 165 0.17 -9.82 11.77
C LEU A 165 -1.19 -9.12 11.80
N GLN A 166 -1.27 -7.94 12.42
CA GLN A 166 -2.49 -7.14 12.45
C GLN A 166 -2.93 -6.75 11.03
N SER A 167 -2.01 -6.24 10.20
CA SER A 167 -2.32 -5.85 8.83
C SER A 167 -2.71 -7.04 7.96
N VAL A 168 -2.02 -8.19 8.07
CA VAL A 168 -2.40 -9.42 7.36
C VAL A 168 -3.79 -9.91 7.79
N SER A 169 -4.11 -9.85 9.08
CA SER A 169 -5.46 -10.14 9.58
C SER A 169 -6.50 -9.18 9.00
N SER A 170 -6.21 -7.88 8.99
CA SER A 170 -7.09 -6.86 8.40
C SER A 170 -7.27 -7.00 6.88
N MET A 171 -6.33 -7.62 6.15
CA MET A 171 -6.49 -7.89 4.72
C MET A 171 -7.50 -9.03 4.43
N LEU A 172 -7.69 -9.97 5.36
CA LEU A 172 -8.51 -11.17 5.12
C LEU A 172 -9.93 -10.86 4.61
N PRO A 173 -10.72 -9.96 5.25
CA PRO A 173 -12.06 -9.63 4.77
C PRO A 173 -12.08 -9.17 3.31
N TYR A 174 -11.08 -8.40 2.88
CA TYR A 174 -10.98 -7.91 1.51
C TYR A 174 -10.74 -9.04 0.50
N PHE A 175 -9.98 -10.08 0.86
CA PHE A 175 -9.83 -11.25 -0.02
C PHE A 175 -11.13 -12.02 -0.20
N PHE A 176 -11.96 -12.11 0.85
CA PHE A 176 -13.29 -12.71 0.73
C PHE A 176 -14.22 -11.90 -0.17
N ILE A 177 -14.27 -10.57 0.04
CA ILE A 177 -15.13 -9.66 -0.74
C ILE A 177 -14.72 -9.63 -2.21
N ALA A 178 -13.42 -9.63 -2.51
CA ALA A 178 -12.88 -9.66 -3.86
C ALA A 178 -12.92 -11.05 -4.52
N ASN A 179 -13.58 -12.03 -3.90
CA ASN A 179 -13.66 -13.42 -4.35
C ASN A 179 -12.28 -14.05 -4.65
N LYS A 180 -11.27 -13.70 -3.85
CA LYS A 180 -9.91 -14.25 -3.92
C LYS A 180 -9.79 -15.42 -2.95
N THR A 181 -10.60 -16.45 -3.16
CA THR A 181 -10.72 -17.62 -2.27
C THR A 181 -9.39 -18.30 -1.96
N ASN A 182 -8.49 -18.41 -2.94
CA ASN A 182 -7.14 -18.93 -2.71
C ASN A 182 -6.33 -18.05 -1.75
N TYR A 183 -6.35 -16.74 -1.93
CA TYR A 183 -5.67 -15.80 -1.04
C TYR A 183 -6.28 -15.85 0.36
N ALA A 184 -7.61 -15.76 0.47
CA ALA A 184 -8.31 -15.86 1.75
C ALA A 184 -7.91 -17.14 2.51
N ARG A 185 -8.00 -18.31 1.87
CA ARG A 185 -7.64 -19.61 2.48
C ARG A 185 -6.18 -19.66 2.93
N TRP A 186 -5.24 -19.32 2.04
CA TRP A 186 -3.81 -19.45 2.35
C TRP A 186 -3.31 -18.39 3.32
N THR A 187 -3.87 -17.17 3.27
CA THR A 187 -3.57 -16.13 4.26
C THR A 187 -4.11 -16.52 5.64
N THR A 188 -5.28 -17.15 5.73
CA THR A 188 -5.79 -17.66 7.03
C THR A 188 -4.88 -18.75 7.58
N ALA A 189 -4.46 -19.72 6.75
CA ALA A 189 -3.52 -20.76 7.17
C ALA A 189 -2.18 -20.15 7.63
N TYR A 190 -1.64 -19.21 6.85
CA TYR A 190 -0.43 -18.46 7.21
C TYR A 190 -0.56 -17.77 8.57
N LEU A 191 -1.65 -17.05 8.83
CA LEU A 191 -1.86 -16.38 10.12
C LEU A 191 -1.88 -17.36 11.29
N ILE A 192 -2.54 -18.51 11.14
CA ILE A 192 -2.57 -19.54 12.19
C ILE A 192 -1.16 -20.05 12.46
N ASP A 193 -0.38 -20.35 11.42
CA ASP A 193 0.99 -20.80 11.57
C ASP A 193 1.87 -19.73 12.25
N MET A 194 1.71 -18.47 11.84
CA MET A 194 2.47 -17.35 12.37
C MET A 194 2.13 -17.01 13.83
N LEU A 195 0.92 -17.30 14.28
CA LEU A 195 0.51 -17.15 15.67
C LEU A 195 1.00 -18.29 16.57
N ASN A 196 1.41 -19.43 15.99
CA ASN A 196 1.85 -20.63 16.70
C ASN A 196 3.33 -20.96 16.42
N LEU A 197 4.14 -19.92 16.21
CA LEU A 197 5.57 -20.10 15.96
C LEU A 197 6.29 -20.69 17.19
N PRO A 198 7.32 -21.53 16.99
CA PRO A 198 8.22 -21.93 18.06
C PRO A 198 8.88 -20.71 18.73
N GLU A 199 9.12 -20.77 20.03
CA GLU A 199 9.62 -19.64 20.83
C GLU A 199 10.87 -18.97 20.23
N GLU A 200 11.82 -19.76 19.74
CA GLU A 200 13.04 -19.24 19.10
C GLU A 200 12.72 -18.39 17.86
N THR A 201 11.78 -18.86 17.03
CA THR A 201 11.38 -18.16 15.80
C THR A 201 10.53 -16.93 16.12
N TYR A 202 9.60 -17.07 17.07
CA TYR A 202 8.79 -15.95 17.54
C TYR A 202 9.67 -14.83 18.10
N SER A 203 10.61 -15.15 18.99
CA SER A 203 11.58 -14.20 19.54
C SER A 203 12.44 -13.54 18.43
N ALA A 204 12.87 -14.30 17.42
CA ALA A 204 13.58 -13.75 16.27
C ALA A 204 12.72 -12.77 15.46
N PHE A 205 11.44 -13.11 15.21
CA PHE A 205 10.52 -12.27 14.45
C PHE A 205 10.15 -11.00 15.21
N MET A 206 9.92 -11.09 16.52
CA MET A 206 9.71 -9.94 17.40
C MET A 206 10.92 -8.99 17.41
N SER A 207 12.14 -9.51 17.23
CA SER A 207 13.35 -8.69 17.02
C SER A 207 13.51 -8.13 15.60
N GLY A 208 12.50 -8.29 14.74
CA GLY A 208 12.45 -7.78 13.38
C GLY A 208 13.30 -8.54 12.37
N LYS A 209 13.66 -9.81 12.66
CA LYS A 209 14.46 -10.67 11.77
C LYS A 209 13.65 -11.36 10.66
N PHE A 210 12.33 -11.19 10.64
CA PHE A 210 11.51 -11.68 9.52
C PHE A 210 11.71 -10.83 8.26
N ALA A 211 11.97 -9.52 8.42
CA ALA A 211 12.31 -8.61 7.35
C ALA A 211 13.81 -8.65 7.03
N VAL A 212 14.15 -8.76 5.74
CA VAL A 212 15.55 -8.81 5.29
C VAL A 212 16.06 -7.39 5.07
N ARG A 213 17.21 -7.05 5.67
CA ARG A 213 17.87 -5.74 5.50
C ARG A 213 19.22 -5.92 4.81
N GLN A 214 19.41 -5.24 3.68
CA GLN A 214 20.71 -5.21 2.99
C GLN A 214 21.59 -4.04 3.47
N LYS A 215 20.95 -2.99 3.96
CA LYS A 215 21.59 -1.80 4.52
C LYS A 215 21.08 -1.56 5.94
N PRO A 216 21.91 -0.98 6.83
CA PRO A 216 21.44 -0.46 8.11
C PRO A 216 20.34 0.59 7.90
N GLY A 217 19.41 0.68 8.85
CA GLY A 217 18.30 1.64 8.82
C GLY A 217 16.99 1.01 9.28
N VAL A 218 16.16 1.81 9.94
CA VAL A 218 14.91 1.36 10.55
C VAL A 218 13.92 0.94 9.46
N PHE A 219 13.71 1.78 8.44
CA PHE A 219 12.77 1.57 7.34
C PHE A 219 13.39 0.91 6.10
N ASN A 220 14.38 0.02 6.27
CA ASN A 220 15.13 -0.60 5.15
C ASN A 220 14.83 -2.09 4.93
N GLY A 221 13.91 -2.67 5.70
CA GLY A 221 13.46 -4.05 5.54
C GLY A 221 12.80 -4.32 4.20
N ILE A 222 12.91 -5.54 3.69
CA ILE A 222 12.17 -6.03 2.52
C ILE A 222 11.74 -7.46 2.75
N TRP A 223 10.64 -7.88 2.12
CA TRP A 223 10.19 -9.26 2.13
C TRP A 223 11.30 -10.23 1.68
N SER A 224 11.31 -11.41 2.28
CA SER A 224 12.28 -12.48 1.98
C SER A 224 12.28 -12.90 0.51
N ASP A 225 11.10 -13.00 -0.13
CA ASP A 225 10.99 -13.27 -1.57
C ASP A 225 11.64 -12.16 -2.41
N MET A 226 11.33 -10.90 -2.10
CA MET A 226 11.93 -9.74 -2.76
C MET A 226 13.45 -9.70 -2.56
N ALA A 227 13.94 -10.02 -1.37
CA ALA A 227 15.36 -10.08 -1.07
C ALA A 227 16.07 -11.17 -1.88
N THR A 228 15.47 -12.35 -1.97
CA THR A 228 15.97 -13.47 -2.77
C THR A 228 15.98 -13.10 -4.26
N LYS A 229 14.94 -12.39 -4.72
CA LYS A 229 14.84 -11.88 -6.09
C LYS A 229 15.94 -10.88 -6.42
N LYS A 230 16.21 -9.93 -5.52
CA LYS A 230 17.20 -8.85 -5.71
C LYS A 230 18.65 -9.31 -5.56
N THR A 231 18.92 -10.35 -4.79
CA THR A 231 20.28 -10.85 -4.53
C THR A 231 20.60 -12.07 -5.39
N ILE A 232 20.04 -13.24 -5.03
CA ILE A 232 20.43 -14.54 -5.61
C ILE A 232 19.88 -14.70 -7.02
N ILE A 233 18.63 -14.33 -7.27
CA ILE A 233 17.97 -14.57 -8.57
C ILE A 233 18.37 -13.51 -9.61
N LYS A 234 18.74 -12.29 -9.20
CA LYS A 234 19.14 -11.23 -10.14
C LYS A 234 20.44 -11.60 -10.86
N ASP A 235 21.50 -11.86 -10.12
CA ASP A 235 22.80 -12.31 -10.64
C ASP A 235 22.74 -13.77 -11.11
N SER A 236 21.77 -14.46 -10.51
CA SER A 236 21.01 -15.56 -11.05
C SER A 236 20.82 -15.55 -12.55
N LYS A 237 19.96 -14.67 -13.05
CA LYS A 237 19.35 -14.73 -14.39
C LYS A 237 20.37 -14.52 -15.51
N GLY A 238 20.21 -15.32 -16.56
CA GLY A 238 20.98 -15.30 -17.81
C GLY A 238 20.04 -15.66 -18.96
N SER A 239 20.46 -15.47 -20.21
CA SER A 239 19.61 -15.64 -21.40
C SER A 239 18.93 -17.02 -21.51
N GLY A 240 19.53 -18.06 -20.93
CA GLY A 240 18.91 -19.36 -20.70
C GLY A 240 18.40 -19.50 -19.26
N GLY A 241 17.08 -19.36 -19.09
CA GLY A 241 16.39 -19.68 -17.84
C GLY A 241 16.36 -21.19 -17.56
N ILE A 242 15.55 -21.60 -16.58
CA ILE A 242 15.31 -23.04 -16.29
C ILE A 242 14.40 -23.71 -17.33
N VAL A 243 13.69 -22.90 -18.12
CA VAL A 243 12.76 -23.35 -19.15
C VAL A 243 13.54 -24.11 -20.24
N GLY A 244 13.19 -25.39 -20.43
CA GLY A 244 13.88 -26.31 -21.35
C GLY A 244 14.93 -27.22 -20.68
N LEU A 245 15.37 -26.90 -19.45
CA LEU A 245 16.26 -27.76 -18.66
C LEU A 245 15.50 -28.73 -17.73
N THR A 246 14.23 -28.44 -17.44
CA THR A 246 13.38 -29.22 -16.54
C THR A 246 13.11 -30.65 -17.01
N THR A 247 13.21 -30.91 -18.32
CA THR A 247 13.02 -32.24 -18.91
C THR A 247 14.26 -33.13 -18.77
N GLN A 248 15.46 -32.55 -18.58
CA GLN A 248 16.71 -33.28 -18.44
C GLN A 248 17.25 -33.19 -17.01
N LYS A 249 17.01 -34.23 -16.20
CA LYS A 249 17.39 -34.27 -14.77
C LYS A 249 18.86 -33.91 -14.50
N SER A 250 19.80 -34.37 -15.33
CA SER A 250 21.23 -34.07 -15.15
C SER A 250 21.56 -32.60 -15.42
N ALA A 251 20.91 -31.98 -16.40
CA ALA A 251 21.08 -30.57 -16.71
C ALA A 251 20.42 -29.68 -15.65
N LEU A 252 19.24 -30.08 -15.16
CA LEU A 252 18.58 -29.44 -14.02
C LEU A 252 19.44 -29.49 -12.76
N LEU A 253 19.98 -30.66 -12.40
CA LEU A 253 20.86 -30.80 -11.23
C LEU A 253 22.11 -29.93 -11.36
N ARG A 254 22.78 -29.96 -12.53
CA ARG A 254 23.95 -29.12 -12.79
C ARG A 254 23.59 -27.65 -12.64
N TRP A 255 22.50 -27.20 -13.27
CA TRP A 255 22.01 -25.83 -13.15
C TRP A 255 21.78 -25.46 -11.68
N THR A 256 21.03 -26.26 -10.92
CA THR A 256 20.75 -26.00 -9.49
C THR A 256 22.03 -25.88 -8.66
N PHE A 257 22.99 -26.78 -8.85
CA PHE A 257 24.23 -26.79 -8.05
C PHE A 257 25.26 -25.75 -8.49
N THR A 258 25.29 -25.32 -9.75
CA THR A 258 26.34 -24.38 -10.22
C THR A 258 25.86 -22.94 -10.27
N ARG A 259 24.54 -22.68 -10.29
CA ARG A 259 24.01 -21.34 -10.61
C ARG A 259 24.43 -20.27 -9.59
N HIS A 260 24.41 -20.58 -8.30
CA HIS A 260 24.84 -19.64 -7.25
C HIS A 260 26.34 -19.32 -7.33
N ILE A 261 27.16 -20.29 -7.75
CA ILE A 261 28.60 -20.10 -7.96
C ILE A 261 28.84 -19.18 -9.17
N LEU A 262 28.14 -19.43 -10.28
CA LEU A 262 28.22 -18.60 -11.48
C LEU A 262 27.76 -17.16 -11.23
N ALA A 263 26.69 -16.98 -10.43
CA ALA A 263 26.22 -15.66 -10.01
C ALA A 263 27.31 -14.90 -9.22
N LYS A 264 28.02 -15.58 -8.31
CA LYS A 264 29.14 -14.99 -7.57
C LYS A 264 30.28 -14.55 -8.48
N TYR A 265 30.66 -15.37 -9.46
CA TYR A 265 31.67 -14.99 -10.47
C TYR A 265 31.20 -13.79 -11.31
N ALA A 266 29.95 -13.77 -11.76
CA ALA A 266 29.40 -12.66 -12.52
C ALA A 266 29.43 -11.34 -11.72
N LEU A 267 29.05 -11.40 -10.43
CA LEU A 267 29.10 -10.26 -9.53
C LEU A 267 30.53 -9.71 -9.36
N GLU A 268 31.51 -10.59 -9.11
CA GLU A 268 32.92 -10.20 -8.97
C GLU A 268 33.52 -9.66 -10.27
N MET A 269 33.18 -10.25 -11.42
CA MET A 269 33.59 -9.72 -12.72
C MET A 269 32.99 -8.34 -12.99
N ARG A 270 31.72 -8.12 -12.62
CA ARG A 270 31.07 -6.81 -12.74
C ARG A 270 31.79 -5.75 -11.90
N LYS A 271 32.09 -6.05 -10.63
CA LYS A 271 32.87 -5.16 -9.75
C LYS A 271 34.25 -4.83 -10.33
N ARG A 272 34.94 -5.83 -10.90
CA ARG A 272 36.28 -5.67 -11.48
C ARG A 272 36.29 -4.93 -12.82
N SER A 273 35.20 -4.98 -13.58
CA SER A 273 35.12 -4.38 -14.92
C SER A 273 35.17 -2.85 -14.93
N GLY A 274 35.12 -2.18 -13.77
CA GLY A 274 35.14 -0.72 -13.68
C GLY A 274 33.86 -0.05 -14.21
N ILE A 275 32.90 -0.82 -14.74
CA ILE A 275 31.52 -0.37 -14.93
C ILE A 275 31.01 -0.06 -13.54
N ALA A 276 30.94 1.22 -13.20
CA ALA A 276 30.33 1.66 -11.95
C ALA A 276 29.01 0.91 -11.81
N LEU A 277 28.85 0.16 -10.72
CA LEU A 277 27.52 -0.09 -10.18
C LEU A 277 26.97 1.31 -10.01
N GLY A 278 26.09 1.74 -10.92
CA GLY A 278 25.60 3.12 -10.93
C GLY A 278 25.34 3.52 -9.49
N SER A 279 25.84 4.70 -9.09
CA SER A 279 25.48 5.30 -7.82
C SER A 279 24.00 5.01 -7.61
N GLU A 280 23.64 4.38 -6.50
CA GLU A 280 22.25 4.26 -6.09
C GLU A 280 21.79 5.67 -5.73
N GLU A 281 21.72 6.54 -6.73
CA GLU A 281 21.00 7.79 -6.71
C GLU A 281 19.56 7.47 -6.34
N ASN A 282 18.90 8.45 -5.72
CA ASN A 282 17.48 8.42 -5.41
C ASN A 282 16.72 7.74 -6.56
N HIS A 283 15.84 6.80 -6.18
CA HIS A 283 15.00 6.06 -7.12
C HIS A 283 14.44 7.04 -8.16
N GLU A 284 14.39 6.66 -9.44
CA GLU A 284 14.01 7.57 -10.54
C GLU A 284 12.70 8.31 -10.27
N ASN A 285 11.74 7.64 -9.62
CA ASN A 285 10.44 8.18 -9.20
C ASN A 285 10.51 9.22 -8.07
N ASN A 286 11.61 9.30 -7.31
CA ASN A 286 11.82 10.31 -6.27
C ASN A 286 12.50 11.58 -6.81
N ARG A 287 12.71 11.68 -8.13
CA ARG A 287 13.24 12.90 -8.75
C ARG A 287 12.15 13.97 -8.77
N PRO A 288 12.49 15.26 -8.54
CA PRO A 288 11.50 16.35 -8.55
C PRO A 288 10.65 16.40 -9.82
N THR A 289 11.20 16.01 -10.96
CA THR A 289 10.46 15.93 -12.24
C THR A 289 9.39 14.83 -12.23
N ALA A 290 9.68 13.67 -11.64
CA ALA A 290 8.71 12.59 -11.52
C ALA A 290 7.60 12.98 -10.54
N MET A 291 7.96 13.54 -9.38
CA MET A 291 6.98 14.04 -8.40
C MET A 291 6.03 15.09 -9.00
N LYS A 292 6.57 16.08 -9.74
CA LYS A 292 5.74 17.08 -10.42
C LYS A 292 4.81 16.48 -11.48
N ARG A 293 5.28 15.47 -12.21
CA ARG A 293 4.44 14.77 -13.19
C ARG A 293 3.33 14.02 -12.49
N ASP A 294 3.64 13.28 -11.43
CA ASP A 294 2.65 12.50 -10.68
C ASP A 294 1.61 13.44 -10.02
N GLU A 295 2.03 14.58 -9.47
CA GLU A 295 1.12 15.65 -9.00
C GLU A 295 0.21 16.19 -10.11
N GLN A 296 0.76 16.43 -11.31
CA GLN A 296 -0.03 16.87 -12.45
C GLN A 296 -1.04 15.81 -12.88
N GLU A 297 -0.64 14.54 -12.94
CA GLU A 297 -1.51 13.41 -13.29
C GLU A 297 -2.65 13.23 -12.28
N VAL A 298 -2.39 13.40 -10.97
CA VAL A 298 -3.44 13.39 -9.94
C VAL A 298 -4.44 14.54 -10.17
N ASN A 299 -3.96 15.75 -10.47
CA ASN A 299 -4.83 16.89 -10.76
C ASN A 299 -5.68 16.66 -12.02
N ASP A 300 -5.08 16.14 -13.08
CA ASP A 300 -5.77 15.79 -14.33
C ASP A 300 -6.86 14.73 -14.07
N LEU A 301 -6.59 13.74 -13.21
CA LEU A 301 -7.58 12.73 -12.79
C LEU A 301 -8.72 13.34 -11.97
N ILE A 302 -8.41 14.24 -11.02
CA ILE A 302 -9.42 14.95 -10.23
C ILE A 302 -10.33 15.77 -11.16
N GLU A 303 -9.77 16.52 -12.11
CA GLU A 303 -10.52 17.29 -13.09
C GLU A 303 -11.38 16.37 -13.96
N HIS A 304 -10.82 15.24 -14.41
CA HIS A 304 -11.56 14.27 -15.21
C HIS A 304 -12.77 13.70 -14.46
N VAL A 305 -12.60 13.32 -13.20
CA VAL A 305 -13.69 12.82 -12.35
C VAL A 305 -14.77 13.90 -12.18
N GLN A 306 -14.40 15.15 -11.91
CA GLN A 306 -15.36 16.24 -11.72
C GLN A 306 -16.14 16.60 -12.98
N ASN A 307 -15.51 16.50 -14.16
CA ASN A 307 -16.12 16.92 -15.42
C ASN A 307 -16.89 15.80 -16.13
N ASN A 308 -16.50 14.53 -15.93
CA ASN A 308 -16.98 13.41 -16.75
C ASN A 308 -17.59 12.26 -15.94
N MET A 309 -17.49 12.29 -14.61
CA MET A 309 -17.98 11.22 -13.74
C MET A 309 -18.83 11.79 -12.60
N THR A 310 -19.59 10.93 -11.93
CA THR A 310 -20.21 11.28 -10.64
C THR A 310 -19.14 11.19 -9.56
N ASP A 311 -19.00 12.24 -8.74
CA ASP A 311 -18.05 12.23 -7.62
C ASP A 311 -18.38 11.05 -6.68
N PRO A 312 -17.43 10.14 -6.42
CA PRO A 312 -17.67 8.97 -5.57
C PRO A 312 -18.09 9.32 -4.13
N PHE A 313 -17.82 10.56 -3.69
CA PHE A 313 -18.13 11.05 -2.36
C PHE A 313 -19.20 12.13 -2.37
N ASP A 314 -19.89 12.34 -3.49
CA ASP A 314 -21.13 13.13 -3.47
C ASP A 314 -22.19 12.43 -2.63
N ILE A 315 -22.81 13.24 -1.79
CA ILE A 315 -23.96 12.88 -0.99
C ILE A 315 -25.09 13.67 -1.65
N GLU A 316 -25.84 13.02 -2.53
CA GLU A 316 -27.01 13.63 -3.18
C GLU A 316 -27.92 14.25 -2.10
N GLU A 317 -28.28 15.52 -2.26
CA GLU A 317 -29.29 16.19 -1.41
C GLU A 317 -30.71 15.69 -1.71
#